data_AF-A0A6P8C7H1-F1
#
_entry.id   AF-A0A6P8C7H1-F1
#
_cell.length_a   1.000
_cell.length_b   1.000
_cell.length_c   1.000
_cell.angle_alpha   90.00
_cell.angle_beta   90.00
_cell.angle_gamma   90.00
#
_symmetry.space_group_name_H-M   'P 1'
#
loop_
_entity.id
_entity.type
_entity.pdbx_description
1 polymer ?
#
loop_
_entity_poly.entity_id
_entity_poly.type
_entity_poly.pdbx_seq_one_letter_code
_entity_poly.pdbx_strand_id
1 'polypeptide(L)'
;MIELFQDELLLEDIEKCRALDNEEIPPPLDAFQKLLFESEPETESTSKMLLTKTAVNACTRDMYHYARVCRFHVLECIMDAALSTVKKQDIEEARNVSAEIIAFALVNQILY
;
A
#
# COMPACT_ATOMS: atom_id res chain seq x y z
N MET A 1 15.98 -6.16 -21.12
CA MET A 1 16.82 -7.25 -20.58
C MET A 1 17.41 -6.88 -19.22
N ILE A 2 17.91 -5.66 -19.02
CA ILE A 2 18.40 -5.17 -17.71
C ILE A 2 17.28 -5.04 -16.67
N GLU A 3 16.11 -4.51 -17.05
CA GLU A 3 14.96 -4.35 -16.12
C GLU A 3 14.46 -5.69 -15.56
N LEU A 4 14.53 -6.78 -16.33
CA LEU A 4 14.10 -8.11 -15.87
C LEU A 4 15.02 -8.69 -14.80
N PHE A 5 16.34 -8.50 -14.96
CA PHE A 5 17.32 -8.95 -13.97
C PHE A 5 17.24 -8.13 -12.68
N GLN A 6 16.96 -6.83 -12.79
CA GLN A 6 16.72 -5.96 -11.63
C GLN A 6 15.42 -6.33 -10.90
N ASP A 7 14.34 -6.58 -11.64
CA ASP A 7 13.07 -7.03 -11.04
C ASP A 7 13.23 -8.40 -10.35
N GLU A 8 14.06 -9.31 -10.86
CA GLU A 8 14.30 -10.63 -10.24
C GLU A 8 15.10 -10.55 -8.93
N LEU A 9 16.13 -9.70 -8.88
CA LEU A 9 16.86 -9.42 -7.62
C LEU A 9 15.95 -8.73 -6.58
N LEU A 10 15.15 -7.76 -7.01
CA LEU A 10 14.18 -7.08 -6.15
C LEU A 10 13.10 -8.03 -5.62
N LEU A 11 12.66 -8.98 -6.44
CA LEU A 11 11.70 -10.00 -6.01
C LEU A 11 12.28 -10.88 -4.90
N GLU A 12 13.52 -11.34 -5.05
CA GLU A 12 14.19 -12.16 -4.04
C GLU A 12 14.31 -11.43 -2.69
N ASP A 13 14.62 -10.13 -2.72
CA ASP A 13 14.68 -9.30 -1.51
C ASP A 13 13.30 -9.12 -0.87
N ILE A 14 12.25 -8.91 -1.68
CA ILE A 14 10.86 -8.81 -1.19
C ILE A 14 10.42 -10.12 -0.54
N GLU A 15 10.69 -11.26 -1.19
CA GLU A 15 10.34 -12.59 -0.66
C GLU A 15 11.06 -12.88 0.66
N LYS A 16 12.34 -12.51 0.78
CA LYS A 16 13.09 -12.60 2.04
C LYS A 16 12.44 -11.76 3.14
N CYS A 17 12.05 -10.52 2.85
CA CYS A 17 11.36 -9.66 3.82
C CYS A 17 10.02 -10.26 4.27
N ARG A 18 9.19 -10.74 3.33
CA ARG A 18 7.91 -11.38 3.66
C ARG A 18 8.08 -12.62 4.54
N ALA A 19 9.12 -13.42 4.29
CA ALA A 19 9.40 -14.63 5.07
C ALA A 19 9.87 -14.35 6.50
N LEU A 20 10.47 -13.17 6.75
CA LEU A 20 11.02 -12.78 8.05
C LEU A 20 10.00 -12.11 8.95
N ASP A 21 9.19 -11.19 8.41
CA ASP A 21 8.34 -10.32 9.25
C ASP A 21 6.90 -10.81 9.47
N ASN A 22 6.46 -11.89 8.79
CA ASN A 22 5.02 -12.27 8.73
C ASN A 22 4.11 -11.08 8.34
N GLU A 23 4.69 -10.01 7.78
CA GLU A 23 3.98 -8.83 7.36
C GLU A 23 3.46 -9.08 5.94
N GLU A 24 2.17 -9.41 5.88
CA GLU A 24 1.42 -9.51 4.64
C GLU A 24 1.17 -8.11 4.01
N ILE A 25 1.66 -7.01 4.62
CA ILE A 25 1.47 -5.64 4.13
C ILE A 25 2.59 -5.29 3.13
N PRO A 26 2.26 -4.95 1.88
CA PRO A 26 3.22 -4.42 0.91
C PRO A 26 3.98 -3.19 1.44
N PRO A 27 5.32 -3.10 1.23
CA PRO A 27 6.12 -1.96 1.68
C PRO A 27 5.57 -0.57 1.26
N PRO A 28 5.00 -0.39 0.05
CA PRO A 28 4.40 0.91 -0.31
C PRO A 28 3.19 1.28 0.57
N LEU A 29 2.39 0.31 1.00
CA LEU A 29 1.24 0.54 1.87
C LEU A 29 1.67 0.84 3.31
N ASP A 30 2.68 0.13 3.83
CA ASP A 30 3.26 0.40 5.14
C ASP A 30 3.88 1.82 5.21
N ALA A 31 4.66 2.21 4.19
CA ALA A 31 5.22 3.56 4.10
C ALA A 31 4.12 4.64 4.03
N PHE A 32 3.03 4.37 3.31
CA PHE A 32 1.89 5.28 3.23
C PHE A 32 1.16 5.42 4.57
N GLN A 33 0.92 4.32 5.28
CA GLN A 33 0.31 4.33 6.62
C GLN A 33 1.15 5.11 7.63
N LYS A 34 2.47 4.88 7.65
CA LYS A 34 3.41 5.63 8.51
C LYS A 34 3.34 7.13 8.23
N LEU A 35 3.31 7.52 6.95
CA LEU A 35 3.21 8.92 6.56
C LEU A 35 1.87 9.56 6.94
N LEU A 36 0.77 8.80 6.92
CA LEU A 36 -0.52 9.28 7.43
C LEU A 36 -0.48 9.46 8.96
N PHE A 37 0.10 8.51 9.69
CA PHE A 37 0.19 8.54 11.15
C PHE A 37 1.12 9.64 11.67
N GLU A 38 2.25 9.88 11.00
CA GLU A 38 3.19 10.97 11.31
C GLU A 38 2.64 12.37 10.99
N SER A 39 1.54 12.47 10.23
CA SER A 39 0.95 13.75 9.80
C SER A 39 -0.06 14.36 10.78
N GLU A 40 -0.25 13.78 11.97
CA GLU A 40 -0.97 14.42 13.09
C GLU A 40 0.05 15.02 14.09
N PRO A 41 -0.02 16.31 14.50
CA PRO A 41 -1.15 17.25 14.51
C PRO A 41 -0.88 18.68 13.93
N GLU A 42 -1.94 19.50 13.84
CA GLU A 42 -1.95 20.99 13.71
C GLU A 42 -1.58 21.71 12.38
N THR A 43 -1.83 21.16 11.19
CA THR A 43 -1.71 21.94 9.93
C THR A 43 -3.03 22.15 9.19
N GLU A 44 -3.20 23.36 8.63
CA GLU A 44 -4.37 23.81 7.87
C GLU A 44 -4.90 22.77 6.87
N SER A 45 -6.22 22.62 6.81
CA SER A 45 -6.93 21.57 6.06
C SER A 45 -6.54 21.49 4.57
N THR A 46 -6.19 22.61 3.94
CA THR A 46 -5.80 22.67 2.52
C THR A 46 -4.41 22.08 2.28
N SER A 47 -3.47 22.34 3.18
CA SER A 47 -2.11 21.78 3.12
C SER A 47 -2.13 20.27 3.40
N LYS A 48 -2.99 19.82 4.34
CA LYS A 48 -3.22 18.39 4.60
C LYS A 48 -3.80 17.68 3.37
N MET A 49 -4.76 18.29 2.67
CA MET A 49 -5.36 17.73 1.45
C MET A 49 -4.36 17.58 0.29
N LEU A 50 -3.42 18.51 0.14
CA LEU A 50 -2.38 18.43 -0.90
C LEU A 50 -1.31 17.37 -0.56
N LEU A 51 -0.94 17.26 0.73
CA LEU A 51 -0.04 16.23 1.24
C LEU A 51 -0.63 14.83 1.05
N THR A 52 -1.91 14.63 1.39
CA THR A 52 -2.57 13.34 1.18
C THR A 52 -2.67 12.98 -0.30
N LYS A 53 -3.02 13.92 -1.19
CA LYS A 53 -3.04 13.64 -2.64
C LYS A 53 -1.66 13.25 -3.18
N THR A 54 -0.61 13.89 -2.71
CA THR A 54 0.77 13.57 -3.13
C THR A 54 1.19 12.20 -2.61
N ALA A 55 0.91 11.91 -1.35
CA ALA A 55 1.18 10.63 -0.72
C ALA A 55 0.43 9.48 -1.42
N VAL A 56 -0.85 9.69 -1.74
CA VAL A 56 -1.68 8.73 -2.47
C VAL A 56 -1.10 8.44 -3.85
N ASN A 57 -0.71 9.48 -4.61
CA ASN A 57 -0.10 9.30 -5.92
C ASN A 57 1.23 8.54 -5.86
N ALA A 58 2.07 8.85 -4.86
CA ALA A 58 3.33 8.16 -4.63
C ALA A 58 3.10 6.68 -4.29
N CYS A 59 2.25 6.41 -3.29
CA CYS A 59 1.85 5.06 -2.91
C CYS A 59 1.28 4.27 -4.09
N THR A 60 0.45 4.90 -4.92
CA THR A 60 -0.14 4.27 -6.10
C THR A 60 0.94 3.84 -7.10
N ARG A 61 1.84 4.76 -7.46
CA ARG A 61 2.95 4.46 -8.38
C ARG A 61 3.82 3.33 -7.83
N ASP A 62 4.15 3.39 -6.55
CA ASP A 62 5.03 2.44 -5.91
C ASP A 62 4.36 1.07 -5.76
N MET A 63 3.03 1.02 -5.59
CA MET A 63 2.23 -0.21 -5.66
C MET A 63 2.21 -0.83 -7.05
N TYR A 64 2.11 -0.05 -8.13
CA TYR A 64 2.23 -0.59 -9.49
C TYR A 64 3.60 -1.20 -9.74
N HIS A 65 4.67 -0.56 -9.26
CA HIS A 65 6.03 -1.11 -9.35
C HIS A 65 6.17 -2.39 -8.53
N TYR A 66 5.71 -2.38 -7.28
CA TYR A 66 5.73 -3.54 -6.41
C TYR A 66 4.96 -4.73 -7.01
N ALA A 67 3.74 -4.50 -7.49
CA ALA A 67 2.92 -5.54 -8.09
C ALA A 67 3.57 -6.11 -9.37
N ARG A 68 4.22 -5.26 -10.19
CA ARG A 68 4.97 -5.71 -11.36
C ARG A 68 6.12 -6.64 -10.98
N VAL A 69 6.94 -6.24 -10.00
CA VAL A 69 8.09 -7.02 -9.51
C VAL A 69 7.61 -8.35 -8.92
N CYS A 70 6.56 -8.30 -8.10
CA CYS A 70 5.97 -9.48 -7.46
C CYS A 70 5.11 -10.33 -8.40
N ARG A 71 4.88 -9.87 -9.64
CA ARG A 71 4.02 -10.52 -10.64
C ARG A 71 2.58 -10.76 -10.14
N PHE A 72 2.09 -9.89 -9.27
CA PHE A 72 0.72 -9.88 -8.78
C PHE A 72 -0.09 -8.76 -9.40
N HIS A 73 -1.41 -8.88 -9.32
CA HIS A 73 -2.28 -7.74 -9.60
C HIS A 73 -2.26 -6.77 -8.41
N VAL A 74 -2.25 -5.45 -8.66
CA VAL A 74 -2.24 -4.45 -7.56
C VAL A 74 -3.41 -4.68 -6.60
N LEU A 75 -4.59 -5.01 -7.12
CA LEU A 75 -5.76 -5.30 -6.29
C LEU A 75 -5.56 -6.54 -5.40
N GLU A 76 -4.88 -7.57 -5.90
CA GLU A 76 -4.58 -8.78 -5.13
C GLU A 76 -3.69 -8.44 -3.94
N CYS A 77 -2.61 -7.68 -4.16
CA CYS A 77 -1.74 -7.18 -3.09
C CYS A 77 -2.50 -6.37 -2.04
N ILE A 78 -3.45 -5.53 -2.46
CA ILE A 78 -4.26 -4.69 -1.57
C ILE A 78 -5.26 -5.55 -0.77
N MET A 79 -5.92 -6.52 -1.42
CA MET A 79 -6.87 -7.41 -0.77
C MET A 79 -6.18 -8.31 0.25
N ASP A 80 -5.01 -8.85 -0.08
CA ASP A 80 -4.22 -9.67 0.84
C ASP A 80 -3.80 -8.88 2.09
N ALA A 81 -3.32 -7.64 1.90
CA ALA A 81 -2.99 -6.74 3.00
C ALA A 81 -4.22 -6.45 3.88
N ALA A 82 -5.37 -6.15 3.27
CA ALA A 82 -6.60 -5.90 4.01
C ALA A 82 -7.07 -7.15 4.78
N LEU A 83 -7.00 -8.33 4.16
CA LEU A 83 -7.34 -9.61 4.79
C LEU A 83 -6.40 -9.96 5.95
N SER A 84 -5.10 -9.64 5.83
CA SER A 84 -4.13 -9.76 6.92
C SER A 84 -4.55 -8.95 8.13
N THR A 85 -4.90 -7.69 7.92
CA THR A 85 -5.31 -6.77 8.99
C THR A 85 -6.57 -7.29 9.69
N VAL A 86 -7.53 -7.82 8.94
CA VAL A 86 -8.73 -8.47 9.49
C VAL A 86 -8.37 -9.70 10.34
N LYS A 87 -7.47 -10.57 9.84
CA LYS A 87 -7.03 -11.80 10.55
C LYS A 87 -6.31 -11.51 11.87
N LYS A 88 -5.62 -10.37 11.97
CA LYS A 88 -4.96 -9.91 13.20
C LYS A 88 -5.93 -9.41 14.27
N GLN A 89 -7.24 -9.45 14.03
CA GLN A 89 -8.31 -9.12 14.98
C GLN A 89 -8.35 -7.66 15.46
N ASP A 90 -7.63 -6.78 14.75
CA ASP A 90 -7.76 -5.33 14.86
C ASP A 90 -8.90 -4.84 13.96
N ILE A 91 -10.13 -5.12 14.39
CA ILE A 91 -11.35 -4.92 13.60
C ILE A 91 -11.52 -3.43 13.21
N GLU A 92 -11.08 -2.49 14.04
CA GLU A 92 -11.14 -1.05 13.72
C GLU A 92 -10.05 -0.64 12.72
N GLU A 93 -8.83 -1.18 12.80
CA GLU A 93 -7.78 -0.93 11.80
C GLU A 93 -8.16 -1.52 10.44
N ALA A 94 -8.67 -2.74 10.44
CA ALA A 94 -9.16 -3.41 9.23
C ALA A 94 -10.34 -2.67 8.59
N ARG A 95 -11.23 -2.11 9.41
CA ARG A 95 -12.34 -1.27 8.94
C ARG A 95 -11.84 0.05 8.35
N ASN A 96 -10.87 0.71 8.98
CA ASN A 96 -10.31 1.97 8.47
C ASN A 96 -9.54 1.76 7.16
N VAL A 97 -8.66 0.77 7.12
CA VAL A 97 -7.89 0.41 5.93
C VAL A 97 -8.81 -0.01 4.79
N SER A 98 -9.83 -0.85 5.04
CA SER A 98 -10.78 -1.24 4.00
C SER A 98 -11.67 -0.08 3.53
N ALA A 99 -12.10 0.82 4.42
CA ALA A 99 -12.88 2.00 4.04
C ALA A 99 -12.05 3.00 3.22
N GLU A 100 -10.78 3.20 3.55
CA GLU A 100 -9.85 4.05 2.79
C GLU A 100 -9.50 3.44 1.44
N ILE A 101 -9.30 2.13 1.37
CA ILE A 101 -9.07 1.38 0.12
C ILE A 101 -10.31 1.42 -0.78
N ILE A 102 -11.51 1.21 -0.22
CA ILE A 102 -12.77 1.27 -0.97
C ILE A 102 -13.03 2.70 -1.45
N ALA A 103 -12.77 3.72 -0.63
CA ALA A 103 -12.86 5.12 -1.04
C ALA A 103 -11.86 5.44 -2.15
N PHE A 104 -10.62 4.96 -2.06
CA PHE A 104 -9.59 5.09 -3.09
C PHE A 104 -9.99 4.40 -4.41
N ALA A 105 -10.56 3.19 -4.34
CA ALA A 105 -11.00 2.43 -5.50
C ALA A 105 -12.25 3.04 -6.19
N LEU A 106 -13.20 3.55 -5.40
CA LEU A 106 -14.43 4.20 -5.91
C LEU A 106 -14.14 5.57 -6.53
N VAL A 107 -13.22 6.36 -5.95
CA VAL A 107 -12.85 7.68 -6.47
C VAL A 107 -12.07 7.58 -7.78
N ASN A 108 -11.32 6.50 -8.01
CA ASN A 108 -10.42 6.37 -9.15
C ASN A 108 -10.91 5.40 -10.25
N GLN A 109 -12.15 4.89 -10.18
CA GLN A 109 -12.74 3.97 -11.17
C GLN A 109 -11.87 2.75 -11.51
N ILE A 110 -11.12 2.20 -10.54
CA ILE A 110 -10.27 1.01 -10.76
C ILE A 110 -11.13 -0.28 -10.88
N LEU A 111 -12.45 -0.17 -10.69
CA LEU A 111 -13.43 -1.27 -10.82
C LEU A 111 -14.10 -1.35 -12.21
N TYR A 112 -13.65 -0.59 -13.21
CA TYR A 112 -14.06 -0.74 -14.61
C TYR A 112 -12.90 -1.06 -15.53
#